data_AF-A0A392MR53-F1
#
_entry.id   AF-A0A392MR53-F1
#
_cell.length_a   1.000
_cell.length_b   1.000
_cell.length_c   1.000
_cell.angle_alpha   90.00
_cell.angle_beta   90.00
_cell.angle_gamma   90.00
#
_symmetry.space_group_name_H-M   'P 1'
#
loop_
_entity.id
_entity.type
_entity.pdbx_description
1 polymer ?
#
loop_
_entity_poly.entity_id
_entity_poly.type
_entity_poly.pdbx_seq_one_letter_code
_entity_poly.pdbx_strand_id
1 'polypeptide(L)'
;VDMNKIKDCIGDLRADVENPILKAEQDAQIGQGSRGDVTILPTLVINNRQYRGKLSKAAVLKALCASFQETTEPSICLTPDMETNECLANNGGCWKDKAANITACRDTFRGRVCECPIVQNVKFVGDGYTHCEASGPLRCAVNNGGCWQGSQGGRAYSACIVSIPLLFCILEYIINTCF
;
A
#
# COMPACT_ATOMS: atom_id res chain seq x y z
N VAL A 1 25.61 18.60 -22.22
CA VAL A 1 25.60 19.82 -21.40
C VAL A 1 26.63 20.78 -21.97
N ASP A 2 26.31 22.05 -22.13
CA ASP A 2 27.21 23.06 -22.72
C ASP A 2 28.06 23.72 -21.62
N MET A 3 29.37 23.52 -21.68
CA MET A 3 30.31 24.01 -20.66
C MET A 3 30.42 25.53 -20.62
N ASN A 4 30.16 26.22 -21.74
CA ASN A 4 30.25 27.67 -21.78
C ASN A 4 29.08 28.28 -21.00
N LYS A 5 27.87 27.75 -21.19
CA LYS A 5 26.68 28.16 -20.42
C LYS A 5 26.83 27.92 -18.92
N ILE A 6 27.55 26.88 -18.50
CA ILE A 6 27.85 26.66 -17.07
C ILE A 6 28.78 27.74 -16.54
N LYS A 7 29.85 28.08 -17.27
CA LYS A 7 30.79 29.14 -16.85
C LYS A 7 30.09 30.49 -16.76
N ASP A 8 29.24 30.81 -17.73
CA ASP A 8 28.44 32.04 -17.72
C ASP A 8 27.47 32.07 -16.53
N CYS A 9 26.89 30.92 -16.16
CA CYS A 9 26.01 30.78 -14.99
C CYS A 9 26.75 30.92 -13.65
N ILE A 10 27.97 30.37 -13.54
CA ILE A 10 28.84 30.53 -12.37
C ILE A 10 29.23 32.02 -12.20
N GLY A 11 29.45 32.70 -13.32
CA GLY A 11 29.87 34.10 -13.34
C GLY A 11 31.35 34.28 -12.98
N ASP A 12 31.71 35.52 -12.64
CA ASP A 12 33.07 35.86 -12.23
C ASP A 12 33.33 35.41 -10.78
N LEU A 13 34.27 34.48 -10.62
CA LEU A 13 34.72 33.95 -9.33
C LEU A 13 35.50 34.96 -8.47
N ARG A 14 35.85 36.13 -9.02
CA ARG A 14 36.60 37.19 -8.33
C ARG A 14 35.75 38.41 -7.99
N ALA A 15 34.50 38.46 -8.44
CA ALA A 15 33.61 39.58 -8.16
C ALA A 15 33.09 39.51 -6.72
N ASP A 16 33.20 40.62 -5.98
CA ASP A 16 32.66 40.78 -4.62
C ASP A 16 31.20 41.27 -4.70
N VAL A 17 30.35 40.46 -5.32
CA VAL A 17 28.93 40.74 -5.52
C VAL A 17 28.10 39.52 -5.11
N GLU A 18 26.84 39.74 -4.75
CA GLU A 18 25.95 38.63 -4.40
C GLU A 18 25.74 37.70 -5.62
N ASN A 19 25.99 36.40 -5.41
CA ASN A 19 25.67 35.39 -6.41
C ASN A 19 24.23 34.89 -6.14
N PRO A 20 23.30 35.02 -7.10
CA PRO A 20 21.89 34.70 -6.88
C PRO A 20 21.65 33.22 -6.57
N ILE A 21 22.49 32.32 -7.10
CA ILE A 21 22.37 30.88 -6.83
C ILE A 21 22.80 30.57 -5.39
N LEU A 22 23.94 31.10 -4.95
CA LEU A 22 24.40 30.90 -3.58
C LEU A 22 23.45 31.52 -2.56
N LYS A 23 22.86 32.67 -2.88
CA LYS A 23 21.86 33.32 -2.03
C LYS A 23 20.59 32.47 -1.91
N ALA A 24 20.08 31.94 -3.03
CA ALA A 24 18.94 31.04 -3.03
C ALA A 24 19.20 29.76 -2.20
N GLU A 25 20.40 29.19 -2.27
CA GLU A 25 20.80 28.02 -1.46
C GLU A 25 20.88 28.33 0.04
N GLN A 26 21.34 29.53 0.42
CA GLN A 26 21.31 29.97 1.81
C GLN A 26 19.88 30.17 2.31
N ASP A 27 19.03 30.82 1.51
CA ASP A 27 17.63 31.06 1.87
C ASP A 27 16.84 29.75 1.98
N ALA A 28 17.17 28.73 1.17
CA ALA A 28 16.60 27.39 1.25
C ALA A 28 16.97 26.64 2.56
N GLN A 29 18.09 27.01 3.20
CA GLN A 29 18.55 26.46 4.49
C GLN A 29 17.87 27.11 5.70
N ILE A 30 17.23 28.27 5.53
CA ILE A 30 16.44 28.94 6.57
C ILE A 30 15.17 28.12 6.85
N GLY A 31 14.89 27.87 8.13
CA GLY A 31 13.76 27.11 8.61
C GLY A 31 12.41 27.63 8.09
N GLN A 32 11.48 26.71 7.82
CA GLN A 32 10.13 27.03 7.35
C GLN A 32 9.10 26.21 8.12
N GLY A 33 8.10 26.88 8.69
CA GLY A 33 7.07 26.24 9.51
C GLY A 33 7.65 25.55 10.74
N SER A 34 7.43 24.23 10.88
CA SER A 34 7.99 23.43 11.98
C SER A 34 9.44 23.00 11.76
N ARG A 35 10.02 23.28 10.58
CA ARG A 35 11.42 22.93 10.27
C ARG A 35 12.34 24.03 10.82
N GLY A 36 13.29 23.67 11.66
CA GLY A 36 14.37 24.58 12.06
C GLY A 36 15.37 24.84 10.93
N ASP A 37 16.27 25.78 11.17
CA ASP A 37 17.36 26.11 10.24
C ASP A 37 18.31 24.92 10.07
N VAL A 38 18.93 24.81 8.88
CA VAL A 38 20.04 23.90 8.66
C VAL A 38 21.31 24.55 9.21
N THR A 39 21.78 24.07 10.35
CA THR A 39 22.99 24.61 11.01
C THR A 39 24.20 23.69 10.89
N ILE A 40 24.02 22.43 10.50
CA ILE A 40 25.08 21.42 10.37
C ILE A 40 24.97 20.76 9.00
N LEU A 41 26.07 20.65 8.28
CA LEU A 41 26.15 19.94 7.01
C LEU A 41 26.96 18.63 7.17
N PRO A 42 26.59 17.55 6.47
CA PRO A 42 25.41 17.41 5.61
C PRO A 42 24.10 17.19 6.40
N THR A 43 23.01 17.84 5.97
CA THR A 43 21.65 17.60 6.50
C THR A 43 20.74 17.06 5.41
N LEU A 44 20.03 15.97 5.70
CA LEU A 44 18.98 15.43 4.84
C LEU A 44 17.62 15.94 5.30
N VAL A 45 16.85 16.51 4.36
CA VAL A 45 15.48 16.97 4.61
C VAL A 45 14.52 16.15 3.76
N ILE A 46 13.50 15.56 4.37
CA ILE A 46 12.44 14.81 3.69
C ILE A 46 11.09 15.40 4.10
N ASN A 47 10.24 15.79 3.15
CA ASN A 47 8.93 16.39 3.40
C ASN A 47 8.96 17.53 4.43
N ASN A 48 9.90 18.47 4.27
CA ASN A 48 10.14 19.61 5.18
C ASN A 48 10.49 19.21 6.64
N ARG A 49 11.01 18.00 6.87
CA ARG A 49 11.52 17.55 8.17
C ARG A 49 12.97 17.15 8.06
N GLN A 50 13.79 17.60 9.02
CA GLN A 50 15.20 17.23 9.08
C GLN A 50 15.33 15.80 9.61
N TYR A 51 16.06 14.96 8.88
CA TYR A 51 16.46 13.64 9.32
C TYR A 51 17.66 13.74 10.26
N ARG A 52 17.53 13.21 11.48
CA ARG A 52 18.57 13.28 12.53
C ARG A 52 19.30 11.96 12.79
N GLY A 53 19.14 10.97 11.91
CA GLY A 53 19.80 9.67 12.03
C GLY A 53 21.10 9.56 11.24
N LYS A 54 21.69 8.35 11.23
CA LYS A 54 22.88 8.04 10.44
C LYS A 54 22.55 8.08 8.94
N LEU A 55 23.35 8.78 8.15
CA LEU A 55 23.20 8.87 6.69
C LEU A 55 23.73 7.63 5.94
N SER A 56 23.42 6.42 6.44
CA SER A 56 23.72 5.19 5.70
C SER A 56 22.67 4.95 4.61
N LYS A 57 23.04 4.27 3.52
CA LYS A 57 22.12 3.97 2.40
C LYS A 57 20.80 3.35 2.88
N ALA A 58 20.88 2.36 3.76
CA ALA A 58 19.70 1.67 4.29
C ALA A 58 18.84 2.59 5.18
N ALA A 59 19.46 3.42 6.02
CA ALA A 59 18.73 4.31 6.92
C ALA A 59 18.02 5.45 6.17
N VAL A 60 18.68 6.00 5.15
CA VAL A 60 18.08 7.00 4.25
C VAL A 60 16.93 6.39 3.46
N LEU A 61 17.10 5.19 2.91
CA LEU A 61 16.03 4.52 2.17
C LEU A 61 14.82 4.22 3.06
N LYS A 62 15.03 3.77 4.29
CA LYS A 62 13.95 3.60 5.29
C LYS A 62 13.24 4.92 5.59
N ALA A 63 13.98 6.02 5.73
CA ALA A 63 13.38 7.33 5.95
C ALA A 63 12.52 7.80 4.76
N LEU A 64 12.95 7.51 3.53
CA LEU A 64 12.18 7.78 2.32
C LEU A 64 10.93 6.89 2.24
N CYS A 65 11.05 5.58 2.51
CA CYS A 65 9.91 4.67 2.56
C CYS A 65 8.86 5.10 3.60
N ALA A 66 9.31 5.52 4.78
CA ALA A 66 8.44 6.10 5.80
C ALA A 66 7.72 7.37 5.33
N SER A 67 8.20 8.04 4.30
CA SER A 67 7.66 9.33 3.86
C SER A 67 6.52 9.21 2.84
N PHE A 68 6.26 8.01 2.33
CA PHE A 68 5.09 7.72 1.51
C PHE A 68 3.82 7.67 2.36
N GLN A 69 2.70 8.02 1.73
CA GLN A 69 1.38 7.76 2.32
C GLN A 69 1.18 6.24 2.39
N GLU A 70 0.50 5.79 3.43
CA GLU A 70 0.22 4.36 3.59
C GLU A 70 -0.46 3.82 2.33
N THR A 71 -0.01 2.65 1.87
CA THR A 71 -0.46 1.96 0.64
C THR A 71 0.03 2.55 -0.68
N THR A 72 0.80 3.63 -0.67
CA THR A 72 1.40 4.26 -1.87
C THR A 72 2.89 3.98 -2.01
N GLU A 73 3.45 3.16 -1.12
CA GLU A 73 4.86 2.85 -1.09
C GLU A 73 5.27 1.98 -2.29
N PRO A 74 6.46 2.20 -2.87
CA PRO A 74 6.97 1.33 -3.92
C PRO A 74 7.36 -0.04 -3.34
N SER A 75 7.37 -1.08 -4.19
CA SER A 75 7.64 -2.46 -3.78
C SER A 75 8.97 -2.67 -3.06
N ILE A 76 9.98 -1.83 -3.34
CA ILE A 76 11.26 -1.87 -2.62
C ILE A 76 11.11 -1.60 -1.12
N CYS A 77 10.09 -0.83 -0.73
CA CYS A 77 9.79 -0.53 0.66
C CYS A 77 9.12 -1.71 1.38
N LEU A 78 8.59 -2.70 0.65
CA LEU A 78 7.94 -3.90 1.18
C LEU A 78 8.86 -5.11 1.09
N THR A 79 10.15 -4.88 1.32
CA THR A 79 11.18 -5.93 1.34
C THR A 79 11.61 -6.21 2.78
N PRO A 80 12.08 -7.43 3.09
CA PRO A 80 12.48 -7.79 4.46
C PRO A 80 13.60 -6.94 5.07
N ASP A 81 14.40 -6.29 4.22
CA ASP A 81 15.46 -5.37 4.69
C ASP A 81 14.88 -4.02 5.15
N MET A 82 13.71 -3.64 4.62
CA MET A 82 13.08 -2.35 4.81
C MET A 82 12.03 -2.36 5.92
N GLU A 83 11.15 -3.36 5.95
CA GLU A 83 10.02 -3.49 6.89
C GLU A 83 9.93 -4.91 7.48
N THR A 84 8.94 -5.16 8.34
CA THR A 84 8.62 -6.50 8.85
C THR A 84 7.20 -6.90 8.48
N ASN A 85 7.04 -7.80 7.50
CA ASN A 85 5.74 -8.08 6.92
C ASN A 85 4.76 -8.69 7.95
N GLU A 86 3.75 -7.90 8.35
CA GLU A 86 2.80 -8.28 9.39
C GLU A 86 1.79 -9.32 8.90
N CYS A 87 1.62 -9.47 7.59
CA CYS A 87 0.72 -10.48 7.02
C CYS A 87 1.26 -11.92 7.18
N LEU A 88 2.56 -12.11 7.43
CA LEU A 88 3.14 -13.44 7.63
C LEU A 88 2.68 -14.11 8.94
N ALA A 89 2.47 -13.33 10.00
CA ALA A 89 2.04 -13.83 11.29
C ALA A 89 0.52 -13.70 11.47
N ASN A 90 -0.20 -14.82 11.60
CA ASN A 90 -1.66 -14.85 11.78
C ASN A 90 -2.44 -14.02 10.73
N ASN A 91 -1.92 -13.88 9.50
CA ASN A 91 -2.50 -13.03 8.45
C ASN A 91 -2.67 -11.56 8.90
N GLY A 92 -1.82 -11.10 9.81
CA GLY A 92 -1.95 -9.82 10.48
C GLY A 92 -3.14 -9.72 11.43
N GLY A 93 -4.04 -10.71 11.51
CA GLY A 93 -5.37 -10.56 12.09
C GLY A 93 -6.40 -9.98 11.11
N CYS A 94 -6.10 -9.95 9.81
CA CYS A 94 -7.08 -9.66 8.77
C CYS A 94 -7.84 -10.93 8.37
N TRP A 95 -9.01 -10.72 7.75
CA TRP A 95 -9.83 -11.80 7.22
C TRP A 95 -9.07 -12.61 6.16
N LYS A 96 -9.31 -13.92 6.15
CA LYS A 96 -8.77 -14.85 5.17
C LYS A 96 -9.77 -15.95 4.87
N ASP A 97 -10.13 -16.12 3.60
CA ASP A 97 -10.76 -17.34 3.10
C ASP A 97 -9.68 -18.41 2.96
N LYS A 98 -9.75 -19.44 3.81
CA LYS A 98 -8.79 -20.55 3.79
C LYS A 98 -9.01 -21.52 2.63
N ALA A 99 -10.24 -21.63 2.11
CA ALA A 99 -10.57 -22.55 1.02
C ALA A 99 -10.06 -21.99 -0.32
N ALA A 100 -10.25 -20.70 -0.56
CA ALA A 100 -9.80 -20.03 -1.78
C ALA A 100 -8.40 -19.39 -1.65
N ASN A 101 -7.78 -19.44 -0.46
CA ASN A 101 -6.54 -18.74 -0.12
C ASN A 101 -6.56 -17.24 -0.47
N ILE A 102 -7.69 -16.59 -0.20
CA ILE A 102 -7.89 -15.15 -0.43
C ILE A 102 -7.71 -14.43 0.90
N THR A 103 -6.96 -13.33 0.89
CA THR A 103 -6.65 -12.57 2.09
C THR A 103 -7.03 -11.10 1.92
N ALA A 104 -7.51 -10.50 3.00
CA ALA A 104 -7.66 -9.05 3.12
C ALA A 104 -6.40 -8.36 3.67
N CYS A 105 -5.36 -9.11 4.04
CA CYS A 105 -4.14 -8.51 4.56
C CYS A 105 -3.31 -7.91 3.42
N ARG A 106 -3.14 -6.59 3.48
CA ARG A 106 -2.26 -5.84 2.60
C ARG A 106 -1.14 -5.21 3.44
N ASP A 107 0.06 -5.67 3.18
CA ASP A 107 1.29 -5.22 3.83
C ASP A 107 1.64 -3.77 3.42
N THR A 108 2.18 -2.99 4.34
CA THR A 108 2.61 -1.60 4.14
C THR A 108 3.94 -1.36 4.86
N PHE A 109 4.66 -0.30 4.51
CA PHE A 109 5.93 -0.01 5.21
C PHE A 109 5.71 0.33 6.70
N ARG A 110 4.50 0.83 7.03
CA ARG A 110 4.12 1.27 8.38
C ARG A 110 3.41 0.19 9.17
N GLY A 111 3.19 -0.98 8.58
CA GLY A 111 2.44 -2.06 9.17
C GLY A 111 1.61 -2.78 8.12
N ARG A 112 0.31 -2.84 8.37
CA ARG A 112 -0.63 -3.48 7.46
C ARG A 112 -1.98 -2.81 7.49
N VAL A 113 -2.71 -2.94 6.40
CA VAL A 113 -4.13 -2.60 6.32
C VAL A 113 -4.93 -3.86 6.01
N CYS A 114 -6.12 -3.95 6.60
CA CYS A 114 -7.07 -4.99 6.23
C CYS A 114 -8.06 -4.41 5.23
N GLU A 115 -7.97 -4.83 3.97
CA GLU A 115 -8.81 -4.34 2.87
C GLU A 115 -9.33 -5.53 2.08
N CYS A 116 -10.66 -5.64 1.91
CA CYS A 116 -11.24 -6.73 1.14
C CYS A 116 -10.73 -6.69 -0.31
N PRO A 117 -10.20 -7.80 -0.84
CA PRO A 117 -9.47 -7.79 -2.09
C PRO A 117 -10.41 -7.79 -3.30
N ILE A 118 -9.82 -7.55 -4.48
CA ILE A 118 -10.44 -7.85 -5.77
C ILE A 118 -9.68 -9.03 -6.37
N VAL A 119 -10.35 -10.17 -6.50
CA VAL A 119 -9.74 -11.42 -7.02
C VAL A 119 -10.54 -11.88 -8.21
N GLN A 120 -9.87 -12.13 -9.34
CA GLN A 120 -10.53 -12.56 -10.59
C GLN A 120 -11.71 -11.65 -11.01
N ASN A 121 -11.54 -10.32 -10.84
CA ASN A 121 -12.57 -9.30 -11.06
C ASN A 121 -13.81 -9.41 -10.14
N VAL A 122 -13.78 -10.28 -9.14
CA VAL A 122 -14.77 -10.32 -8.07
C VAL A 122 -14.33 -9.38 -6.97
N LYS A 123 -15.16 -8.37 -6.70
CA LYS A 123 -14.94 -7.43 -5.59
C LYS A 123 -15.48 -8.06 -4.31
N PHE A 124 -14.66 -8.11 -3.27
CA PHE A 124 -15.12 -8.44 -1.94
C PHE A 124 -15.48 -7.17 -1.17
N VAL A 125 -16.52 -7.22 -0.33
CA VAL A 125 -16.99 -6.09 0.48
C VAL A 125 -17.10 -6.55 1.94
N GLY A 126 -16.75 -5.68 2.88
CA GLY A 126 -16.78 -5.99 4.31
C GLY A 126 -15.85 -5.09 5.11
N ASP A 127 -15.52 -5.51 6.33
CA ASP A 127 -14.64 -4.77 7.23
C ASP A 127 -13.14 -5.08 7.00
N GLY A 128 -12.81 -6.16 6.27
CA GLY A 128 -11.44 -6.62 6.06
C GLY A 128 -10.83 -7.40 7.23
N TYR A 129 -11.39 -7.30 8.44
CA TYR A 129 -10.86 -7.92 9.66
C TYR A 129 -11.53 -9.26 9.93
N THR A 130 -12.86 -9.26 10.00
CA THR A 130 -13.65 -10.43 10.36
C THR A 130 -14.51 -10.91 9.21
N HIS A 131 -14.76 -10.04 8.23
CA HIS A 131 -15.71 -10.32 7.17
C HIS A 131 -15.29 -9.67 5.85
N CYS A 132 -15.26 -10.49 4.80
CA CYS A 132 -15.29 -10.07 3.41
C CYS A 132 -16.20 -11.04 2.65
N GLU A 133 -17.17 -10.52 1.92
CA GLU A 133 -18.08 -11.32 1.09
C GLU A 133 -17.96 -10.94 -0.39
N ALA A 134 -18.05 -11.94 -1.26
CA ALA A 134 -18.03 -11.72 -2.70
C ALA A 134 -19.27 -10.93 -3.14
N SER A 135 -19.06 -9.83 -3.87
CA SER A 135 -20.11 -8.90 -4.28
C SER A 135 -20.17 -8.73 -5.79
N GLY A 136 -21.33 -8.27 -6.27
CA GLY A 136 -21.57 -7.95 -7.67
C GLY A 136 -21.94 -9.15 -8.56
N PRO A 137 -22.01 -8.93 -9.88
CA PRO A 137 -22.46 -9.92 -10.86
C PRO A 137 -21.57 -11.17 -10.94
N LEU A 138 -20.28 -11.02 -10.63
CA LEU A 138 -19.29 -12.08 -10.73
C LEU A 138 -19.09 -12.86 -9.42
N ARG A 139 -19.87 -12.62 -8.37
CA ARG A 139 -19.63 -13.20 -7.03
C ARG A 139 -19.52 -14.73 -7.00
N CYS A 140 -20.23 -15.43 -7.90
CA CYS A 140 -20.20 -16.89 -7.98
C CYS A 140 -18.93 -17.45 -8.64
N ALA A 141 -18.12 -16.61 -9.31
CA ALA A 141 -16.90 -17.06 -10.00
C ALA A 141 -15.80 -17.50 -9.03
N VAL A 142 -15.82 -16.98 -7.80
CA VAL A 142 -14.81 -17.29 -6.77
C VAL A 142 -15.49 -18.04 -5.62
N ASN A 143 -15.03 -19.26 -5.34
CA ASN A 143 -15.55 -20.13 -4.28
C ASN A 143 -17.09 -20.26 -4.27
N ASN A 144 -17.72 -20.22 -5.46
CA ASN A 144 -19.18 -20.22 -5.63
C ASN A 144 -19.91 -19.17 -4.77
N GLY A 145 -19.28 -18.01 -4.52
CA GLY A 145 -19.82 -16.95 -3.66
C GLY A 145 -19.98 -17.36 -2.18
N GLY A 146 -19.33 -18.43 -1.75
CA GLY A 146 -19.53 -19.05 -0.44
C GLY A 146 -20.80 -19.92 -0.36
N CYS A 147 -21.52 -20.09 -1.46
CA CYS A 147 -22.75 -20.88 -1.54
C CYS A 147 -22.44 -22.35 -1.88
N TRP A 148 -23.36 -23.25 -1.51
CA TRP A 148 -23.20 -24.67 -1.80
C TRP A 148 -23.22 -24.98 -3.30
N GLN A 149 -22.44 -25.97 -3.69
CA GLN A 149 -22.48 -26.60 -5.01
C GLN A 149 -22.26 -28.11 -4.88
N GLY A 150 -22.88 -28.88 -5.76
CA GLY A 150 -22.81 -30.34 -5.76
C GLY A 150 -23.22 -30.96 -7.09
N SER A 151 -23.19 -32.29 -7.16
CA SER A 151 -23.66 -33.03 -8.33
C SER A 151 -24.42 -34.28 -7.91
N GLN A 152 -25.57 -34.52 -8.54
CA GLN A 152 -26.41 -35.69 -8.29
C GLN A 152 -26.90 -36.25 -9.64
N GLY A 153 -26.77 -37.56 -9.84
CA GLY A 153 -27.21 -38.21 -11.08
C GLY A 153 -26.57 -37.66 -12.36
N GLY A 154 -25.33 -37.17 -12.29
CA GLY A 154 -24.61 -36.59 -13.43
C GLY A 154 -24.99 -35.15 -13.78
N ARG A 155 -25.86 -34.51 -13.00
CA ARG A 155 -26.20 -33.07 -13.13
C ARG A 155 -25.55 -32.27 -12.02
N ALA A 156 -25.03 -31.09 -12.36
CA ALA A 156 -24.46 -30.14 -11.42
C ALA A 156 -25.52 -29.18 -10.90
N TYR A 157 -25.48 -28.88 -9.60
CA TYR A 157 -26.38 -27.99 -8.90
C TYR A 157 -25.56 -26.95 -8.13
N SER A 158 -26.02 -25.70 -8.12
CA SER A 158 -25.41 -24.61 -7.36
C SER A 158 -26.48 -23.73 -6.75
N ALA A 159 -26.28 -23.34 -5.50
CA ALA A 159 -27.10 -22.37 -4.78
C ALA A 159 -26.64 -20.92 -5.01
N CYS A 160 -25.58 -20.69 -5.81
CA CYS A 160 -25.11 -19.34 -6.09
C CYS A 160 -25.86 -18.74 -7.28
N ILE A 161 -26.78 -17.83 -6.98
CA ILE A 161 -27.61 -17.17 -7.99
C ILE A 161 -27.36 -15.66 -7.95
N VAL A 162 -26.97 -15.08 -9.09
CA VAL A 162 -26.54 -13.67 -9.23
C VAL A 162 -27.65 -12.65 -8.86
N SER A 163 -28.91 -13.04 -8.92
CA SER A 163 -30.08 -12.21 -8.61
C SER A 163 -30.59 -12.31 -7.17
N ILE A 164 -30.03 -13.18 -6.32
CA ILE A 164 -30.55 -13.43 -4.96
C ILE A 164 -29.53 -13.03 -3.88
N PRO A 165 -29.91 -12.30 -2.81
CA PRO A 165 -29.02 -11.98 -1.69
C PRO A 165 -28.56 -13.23 -0.92
N LEU A 166 -27.35 -13.17 -0.35
CA LEU A 166 -26.65 -14.28 0.36
C LEU A 166 -27.51 -15.04 1.39
N LEU A 167 -28.51 -14.40 1.98
CA LEU A 167 -29.44 -15.01 2.94
C LEU A 167 -30.16 -16.26 2.38
N PHE A 168 -30.35 -16.35 1.06
CA PHE A 168 -31.00 -17.48 0.42
C PHE A 168 -30.06 -18.64 0.06
N CYS A 169 -28.74 -18.42 0.02
CA CYS A 169 -27.79 -19.51 -0.20
C CYS A 169 -27.84 -20.56 0.93
N ILE A 170 -28.21 -20.14 2.15
CA ILE A 170 -28.37 -21.03 3.32
C ILE A 170 -29.73 -21.76 3.27
N LEU A 171 -30.80 -21.09 2.84
CA LEU A 171 -32.12 -21.71 2.72
C LEU A 171 -32.14 -22.81 1.65
N GLU A 172 -31.52 -22.58 0.49
CA GLU A 172 -31.38 -23.61 -0.55
C GLU A 172 -30.47 -24.76 -0.12
N TYR A 173 -29.44 -24.50 0.70
CA TYR A 173 -28.62 -25.57 1.28
C TYR A 173 -29.47 -26.49 2.17
N ILE A 174 -30.26 -25.94 3.11
CA ILE A 174 -31.12 -26.73 4.01
C ILE A 174 -32.17 -27.50 3.20
N ILE A 175 -32.78 -26.89 2.19
CA ILE A 175 -33.79 -27.57 1.34
C ILE A 175 -33.14 -28.74 0.58
N ASN A 176 -31.95 -28.57 0.01
CA ASN A 176 -31.31 -29.63 -0.80
C ASN A 176 -30.51 -30.67 0.00
N THR A 177 -30.21 -30.44 1.28
CA THR A 177 -29.55 -31.43 2.15
C THR A 177 -30.48 -32.15 3.11
N CYS A 178 -31.66 -31.58 3.43
CA CYS A 178 -32.64 -32.22 4.30
C CYS A 178 -33.80 -32.92 3.55
N PHE A 179 -33.92 -32.76 2.23
CA PHE A 179 -34.90 -33.49 1.38
C PHE A 179 -34.22 -34.23 0.23
#